data_AF-A0AAN8NRM0-F1
#
_entry.id   AF-A0AAN8NRM0-F1
#
_cell.length_a   1.000
_cell.length_b   1.000
_cell.length_c   1.000
_cell.angle_alpha   90.00
_cell.angle_beta   90.00
_cell.angle_gamma   90.00
#
_symmetry.space_group_name_H-M   'P 1'
#
loop_
_entity.id
_entity.type
_entity.pdbx_description
1 polymer ?
#
loop_
_entity_poly.entity_id
_entity_poly.type
_entity_poly.pdbx_seq_one_letter_code
_entity_poly.pdbx_strand_id
1 'polypeptide(L)'
;MANVIKDIGEIWTRLFDHRPFINGEIKFFLQEFEEKRGDKEVERLFETLQNLTEIRYTQLDKIKLQGETNLETLKKQVDESTSMLNRILEREGSYKEKFLHAFLEKNAFIYIKVFYRIQIYKQTEN
;
A
#
# COMPACT_ATOMS: atom_id res chain seq x y z
N MET A 1 -40.69 -74.60 -20.24
CA MET A 1 -39.34 -74.01 -20.42
C MET A 1 -39.38 -72.55 -20.84
N ALA A 2 -40.24 -72.14 -21.78
CA ALA A 2 -40.35 -70.74 -22.24
C ALA A 2 -40.68 -69.71 -21.13
N ASN A 3 -41.56 -70.04 -20.18
CA ASN A 3 -41.94 -69.11 -19.11
C ASN A 3 -40.79 -68.81 -18.15
N VAL A 4 -39.99 -69.83 -17.80
CA VAL A 4 -38.82 -69.66 -16.91
C VAL A 4 -37.77 -68.75 -17.54
N ILE A 5 -37.55 -68.85 -18.86
CA ILE A 5 -36.61 -67.98 -19.59
C ILE A 5 -37.11 -66.53 -19.60
N LYS A 6 -38.43 -66.34 -19.73
CA LYS A 6 -39.06 -65.01 -19.71
C LYS A 6 -38.95 -64.35 -18.33
N ASP A 7 -39.20 -65.11 -17.27
CA ASP A 7 -39.10 -64.64 -15.88
C ASP A 7 -37.65 -64.27 -15.52
N ILE A 8 -36.68 -65.07 -15.96
CA ILE A 8 -35.24 -64.79 -15.77
C ILE A 8 -34.85 -63.52 -16.53
N GLY A 9 -35.32 -63.35 -17.77
CA GLY A 9 -35.07 -62.15 -18.57
C GLY A 9 -35.67 -60.90 -17.94
N GLU A 10 -36.88 -61.00 -17.38
CA GLU A 10 -37.55 -59.90 -16.69
C GLU A 10 -36.81 -59.50 -15.40
N ILE A 11 -36.37 -60.48 -14.61
CA ILE A 11 -35.54 -60.26 -13.41
C ILE A 11 -34.21 -59.61 -13.80
N TRP A 12 -33.54 -60.10 -14.86
CA TRP A 12 -32.30 -59.51 -15.39
C TRP A 12 -32.51 -58.06 -15.81
N THR A 13 -33.58 -57.78 -16.53
CA THR A 13 -33.88 -56.42 -16.98
C THR A 13 -34.11 -55.51 -15.79
N ARG A 14 -34.85 -55.95 -14.77
CA ARG A 14 -35.07 -55.19 -13.53
C ARG A 14 -33.79 -54.96 -12.71
N LEU A 15 -32.88 -55.94 -12.67
CA LEU A 15 -31.62 -55.85 -11.92
C LEU A 15 -30.61 -54.89 -12.58
N PHE A 16 -30.62 -54.82 -13.92
CA PHE A 16 -29.67 -54.04 -14.70
C PHE A 16 -30.28 -52.81 -15.39
N ASP A 17 -31.57 -52.51 -15.18
CA ASP A 17 -32.15 -51.25 -15.64
C ASP A 17 -31.61 -50.12 -14.75
N HIS A 18 -30.61 -49.43 -15.27
CA HIS A 18 -29.94 -48.29 -14.66
C HIS A 18 -30.77 -47.00 -14.77
N ARG A 19 -31.88 -47.02 -15.50
CA ARG A 19 -32.76 -45.85 -15.70
C ARG A 19 -33.27 -45.23 -14.39
N PRO A 20 -33.71 -45.98 -13.36
CA PRO A 20 -34.13 -45.40 -12.09
C PRO A 20 -32.99 -44.68 -11.37
N PHE A 21 -31.77 -45.22 -11.44
CA PHE A 21 -30.57 -44.61 -10.86
C PHE A 21 -30.20 -43.33 -11.61
N ILE A 22 -30.05 -43.39 -12.93
CA ILE A 22 -29.74 -42.22 -13.77
C ILE A 22 -30.80 -41.12 -13.62
N ASN A 23 -32.08 -41.47 -13.60
CA ASN A 23 -33.15 -40.49 -13.41
C ASN A 23 -33.12 -39.88 -12.00
N GLY A 24 -32.75 -40.65 -10.98
CA GLY A 24 -32.52 -40.15 -9.63
C GLY A 24 -31.37 -39.13 -9.59
N GLU A 25 -30.23 -39.45 -10.21
CA GLU A 25 -29.07 -38.56 -10.31
C GLU A 25 -29.38 -37.29 -11.10
N ILE A 26 -30.09 -37.39 -12.24
CA ILE A 26 -30.52 -36.23 -13.03
C ILE A 26 -31.44 -35.33 -12.19
N LYS A 27 -32.38 -35.92 -11.45
CA LYS A 27 -33.31 -35.17 -10.61
C LYS A 27 -32.58 -34.50 -9.44
N PHE A 28 -31.65 -35.20 -8.80
CA PHE A 28 -30.79 -34.66 -7.76
C PHE A 28 -29.93 -33.50 -8.28
N PHE A 29 -29.33 -33.66 -9.46
CA PHE A 29 -28.53 -32.63 -10.10
C PHE A 29 -29.35 -31.36 -10.39
N LEU A 30 -30.54 -31.49 -10.98
CA LEU A 30 -31.46 -30.37 -11.19
C LEU A 30 -31.84 -29.70 -9.86
N GLN A 31 -32.08 -30.48 -8.81
CA GLN A 31 -32.43 -29.94 -7.50
C GLN A 31 -31.28 -29.13 -6.87
N GLU A 32 -30.04 -29.64 -6.95
CA GLU A 32 -28.88 -28.92 -6.43
C GLU A 32 -28.52 -27.67 -7.27
N PHE A 33 -28.67 -27.74 -8.59
CA PHE A 33 -28.22 -26.66 -9.49
C PHE A 33 -29.28 -25.60 -9.78
N GLU A 34 -30.56 -25.96 -9.89
CA GLU A 34 -31.63 -25.01 -10.16
C GLU A 34 -32.33 -24.56 -8.87
N GLU A 35 -32.70 -25.48 -7.99
CA GLU A 35 -33.46 -25.11 -6.77
C GLU A 35 -32.56 -24.54 -5.65
N LYS A 36 -31.39 -25.12 -5.37
CA LYS A 36 -30.54 -24.66 -4.25
C LYS A 36 -29.65 -23.46 -4.56
N ARG A 37 -29.23 -23.29 -5.82
CA ARG A 37 -28.53 -22.07 -6.25
C ARG A 37 -29.51 -20.92 -6.40
N GLY A 38 -30.71 -21.19 -6.93
CA GLY A 38 -31.74 -20.18 -7.18
C GLY A 38 -31.15 -18.94 -7.86
N ASP A 39 -31.55 -17.76 -7.38
CA ASP A 39 -31.08 -16.48 -7.90
C ASP A 39 -29.85 -15.92 -7.17
N LYS A 40 -29.14 -16.71 -6.35
CA LYS A 40 -27.97 -16.20 -5.59
C LYS A 40 -26.89 -15.57 -6.46
N GLU A 41 -26.69 -16.11 -7.65
CA GLU A 41 -25.70 -15.57 -8.58
C GLU A 41 -26.16 -14.24 -9.18
N VAL A 42 -27.46 -14.11 -9.42
CA VAL A 42 -28.11 -12.87 -9.86
C VAL A 42 -28.06 -11.82 -8.74
N GLU A 43 -28.35 -12.21 -7.50
CA GLU A 43 -28.25 -11.34 -6.32
C GLU A 43 -26.81 -10.83 -6.13
N ARG A 44 -25.81 -11.71 -6.20
CA ARG A 44 -24.39 -11.32 -6.16
C ARG A 44 -24.01 -10.37 -7.29
N LEU A 45 -24.56 -10.58 -8.48
CA LEU A 45 -24.31 -9.69 -9.61
C LEU A 45 -24.92 -8.30 -9.35
N PHE A 46 -26.11 -8.24 -8.76
CA PHE A 46 -26.74 -6.98 -8.35
C PHE A 46 -25.97 -6.27 -7.23
N GLU A 47 -25.51 -6.99 -6.21
CA GLU A 47 -24.64 -6.45 -5.16
C GLU A 47 -23.34 -5.89 -5.76
N THR A 48 -22.73 -6.64 -6.68
CA THR A 48 -21.52 -6.20 -7.38
C THR A 48 -21.79 -4.93 -8.18
N LEU A 49 -22.91 -4.86 -8.89
CA LEU A 49 -23.32 -3.68 -9.67
C LEU A 49 -23.59 -2.47 -8.77
N GLN A 50 -24.24 -2.67 -7.63
CA GLN A 50 -24.51 -1.63 -6.64
C GLN A 50 -23.19 -1.07 -6.10
N ASN A 51 -22.26 -1.93 -5.67
CA ASN A 51 -20.95 -1.53 -5.18
C ASN A 51 -20.17 -0.75 -6.24
N LEU A 52 -20.19 -1.22 -7.50
CA LEU A 52 -19.54 -0.55 -8.62
C LEU A 52 -20.11 0.85 -8.85
N THR A 53 -21.44 0.97 -8.78
CA THR A 53 -22.16 2.23 -8.94
C THR A 53 -21.83 3.20 -7.81
N GLU A 54 -21.84 2.72 -6.57
CA GLU A 54 -21.48 3.51 -5.40
C GLU A 54 -20.04 4.04 -5.49
N ILE A 55 -19.08 3.16 -5.82
CA ILE A 55 -17.68 3.56 -6.02
C ILE A 55 -17.57 4.63 -7.10
N ARG A 56 -18.24 4.43 -8.24
CA ARG A 56 -18.18 5.32 -9.39
C ARG A 56 -18.69 6.72 -9.09
N TYR A 57 -19.83 6.83 -8.41
CA TYR A 57 -20.51 8.12 -8.22
C TYR A 57 -20.19 8.81 -6.90
N THR A 58 -19.70 8.10 -5.88
CA THR A 58 -19.47 8.69 -4.55
C THR A 58 -18.01 8.67 -4.13
N GLN A 59 -17.32 7.55 -4.32
CA GLN A 59 -16.00 7.35 -3.75
C GLN A 59 -14.89 7.96 -4.61
N LEU A 60 -15.02 7.92 -5.95
CA LEU A 60 -14.00 8.49 -6.84
C LEU A 60 -13.80 9.99 -6.63
N ASP A 61 -14.89 10.77 -6.62
CA ASP A 61 -14.82 12.22 -6.44
C ASP A 61 -14.30 12.59 -5.04
N LYS A 62 -14.74 11.84 -4.02
CA LYS A 62 -14.27 12.01 -2.65
C LYS A 62 -12.77 11.74 -2.52
N ILE A 63 -12.28 10.64 -3.08
CA ILE A 63 -10.85 10.28 -3.07
C ILE A 63 -10.04 11.33 -3.82
N LYS A 64 -10.53 11.82 -4.95
CA LYS A 64 -9.85 12.86 -5.72
C LYS A 64 -9.72 14.15 -4.91
N LEU A 65 -10.82 14.64 -4.35
CA LEU A 65 -10.83 15.86 -3.55
C LEU A 65 -9.97 15.75 -2.29
N GLN A 66 -10.07 14.63 -1.57
CA GLN A 66 -9.26 14.37 -0.38
C GLN A 66 -7.79 14.20 -0.74
N GLY A 67 -7.49 13.56 -1.86
CA GLY A 67 -6.13 13.41 -2.38
C GLY A 67 -5.51 14.76 -2.68
N GLU A 68 -6.19 15.62 -3.46
CA GLU A 68 -5.72 16.97 -3.78
C GLU A 68 -5.47 17.80 -2.50
N THR A 69 -6.44 17.82 -1.59
CA THR A 69 -6.36 18.63 -0.35
C THR A 69 -5.24 18.14 0.59
N ASN A 70 -5.15 16.83 0.80
CA ASN A 70 -4.19 16.26 1.75
C ASN A 70 -2.77 16.31 1.19
N LEU A 71 -2.59 16.06 -0.10
CA LEU A 71 -1.27 16.17 -0.74
C LEU A 71 -0.77 17.62 -0.75
N GLU A 72 -1.65 18.58 -1.02
CA GLU A 72 -1.28 20.00 -0.96
C GLU A 72 -0.91 20.43 0.47
N THR A 73 -1.69 20.00 1.46
CA THR A 73 -1.41 20.28 2.88
C THR A 73 -0.08 19.66 3.30
N LEU A 74 0.17 18.40 2.95
CA LEU A 74 1.42 17.71 3.25
C LEU A 74 2.61 18.39 2.60
N LYS A 75 2.49 18.76 1.32
CA LYS A 75 3.53 19.49 0.59
C LYS A 75 3.88 20.80 1.31
N LYS A 76 2.86 21.58 1.70
CA LYS A 76 3.07 22.83 2.45
C LYS A 76 3.81 22.59 3.77
N GLN A 77 3.43 21.57 4.53
CA GLN A 77 4.10 21.24 5.80
C GLN A 77 5.57 20.83 5.60
N VAL A 78 5.86 20.09 4.54
CA VAL A 78 7.24 19.70 4.19
C VAL A 78 8.06 20.92 3.75
N ASP A 79 7.49 21.80 2.92
CA ASP A 79 8.15 23.02 2.47
C ASP A 79 8.43 23.97 3.65
N GLU A 80 7.47 24.12 4.57
CA GLU A 80 7.64 24.89 5.81
C GLU A 80 8.74 24.31 6.69
N SER A 81 8.74 22.99 6.91
CA SER A 81 9.77 22.31 7.70
C SER A 81 11.16 22.46 7.08
N THR A 82 11.25 22.34 5.75
CA THR A 82 12.50 22.53 5.01
C THR A 82 13.01 23.96 5.13
N SER A 83 12.12 24.95 5.02
CA SER A 83 12.45 26.37 5.23
C SER A 83 12.95 26.64 6.65
N MET A 84 12.31 26.03 7.66
CA MET A 84 12.76 26.14 9.06
C MET A 84 14.14 25.53 9.26
N LEU A 85 14.41 24.34 8.69
CA LEU A 85 15.72 23.69 8.78
C LEU A 85 16.80 24.54 8.11
N ASN A 86 16.55 25.08 6.93
CA ASN A 86 17.48 25.96 6.24
C ASN A 86 17.80 27.22 7.06
N ARG A 87 16.78 27.84 7.67
CA ARG A 87 16.99 28.99 8.58
C ARG A 87 17.84 28.65 9.81
N ILE A 88 17.70 27.45 10.36
CA ILE A 88 18.53 26.98 11.48
C ILE A 88 19.98 26.81 11.01
N LEU A 89 20.19 26.15 9.86
CA LEU A 89 21.52 25.96 9.27
C LEU A 89 22.24 27.29 8.99
N GLU A 90 21.54 28.27 8.41
CA GLU A 90 22.08 29.61 8.16
C GLU A 90 22.49 30.32 9.46
N ARG A 91 21.67 30.20 10.52
CA ARG A 91 22.00 30.77 11.83
C ARG A 91 23.22 30.11 12.45
N GLU A 92 23.35 28.80 12.36
CA GLU A 92 24.54 28.09 12.85
C GLU A 92 25.80 28.52 12.10
N GLY A 93 25.73 28.66 10.78
CA GLY A 93 26.84 29.17 9.95
C GLY A 93 27.28 30.56 10.39
N SER A 94 26.33 31.50 10.49
CA SER A 94 26.61 32.87 10.91
C SER A 94 27.15 32.94 12.35
N TYR A 95 26.66 32.09 13.26
CA TYR A 95 27.15 32.03 14.63
C TYR A 95 28.61 31.53 14.68
N LYS A 96 28.95 30.50 13.89
CA LYS A 96 30.33 30.00 13.78
C LYS A 96 31.26 31.08 13.22
N GLU A 97 30.85 31.82 12.18
CA GLU A 97 31.65 32.92 11.63
C GLU A 97 31.87 34.05 12.65
N LYS A 98 30.80 34.51 13.32
CA LYS A 98 30.89 35.55 14.35
C LYS A 98 31.76 35.13 15.52
N PHE A 99 31.64 33.88 15.96
CA PHE A 99 32.49 33.31 17.00
C PHE A 99 33.96 33.29 16.58
N LEU A 100 34.25 32.84 15.35
CA LEU A 100 35.61 32.82 14.81
C LEU A 100 36.20 34.23 14.74
N HIS A 101 35.44 35.21 14.24
CA HIS A 101 35.87 36.61 14.21
C HIS A 101 36.12 37.18 15.61
N ALA A 102 35.22 36.96 16.57
CA ALA A 102 35.40 37.43 17.94
C ALA A 102 36.58 36.75 18.66
N PHE A 103 36.80 35.46 18.37
CA PHE A 103 37.95 34.72 18.90
C PHE A 103 39.26 35.23 18.31
N LEU A 104 39.31 35.50 17.01
CA LEU A 104 40.48 36.07 16.33
C LEU A 104 40.80 37.48 16.85
N GLU A 105 39.80 38.35 17.00
CA GLU A 105 39.99 39.70 17.55
C GLU A 105 40.55 39.68 18.97
N LYS A 106 39.94 38.87 19.86
CA LYS A 106 40.38 38.78 21.27
C LYS A 106 41.78 38.20 21.42
N ASN A 107 42.16 37.27 20.55
CA ASN A 107 43.46 36.61 20.61
C ASN A 107 44.50 37.21 19.65
N ALA A 108 44.17 38.24 18.88
CA ALA A 108 45.05 38.84 17.88
C ALA A 108 46.40 39.27 18.48
N PHE A 109 46.39 39.84 19.68
CA PHE A 109 47.62 40.23 20.37
C PHE A 109 48.49 39.03 20.75
N ILE A 110 47.89 37.92 21.16
CA ILE A 110 48.61 36.67 21.49
C ILE A 110 49.22 36.09 20.21
N TYR A 111 48.46 36.03 19.12
CA TYR A 111 48.96 35.54 17.83
C TYR A 111 50.10 36.38 17.27
N ILE A 112 49.99 37.72 17.34
CA ILE A 112 51.07 38.63 16.95
C ILE A 112 52.31 38.40 17.82
N LYS A 113 52.15 38.26 19.14
CA LYS A 113 53.26 38.04 20.08
C LYS A 113 53.95 36.69 19.84
N VAL A 114 53.18 35.64 19.57
CA VAL A 114 53.70 34.30 19.22
C VAL A 114 54.42 34.34 17.86
N PHE A 115 53.85 35.02 16.87
CA PHE A 115 54.47 35.16 15.55
C PHE A 115 55.80 35.92 15.60
N TYR A 116 55.85 37.05 16.31
CA TYR A 116 57.09 37.80 16.53
C TYR A 116 58.12 36.96 17.29
N ARG A 117 57.69 36.20 18.30
CA ARG A 117 58.59 35.32 19.05
C ARG A 117 59.17 34.21 18.17
N ILE A 118 58.37 33.59 17.29
CA ILE A 118 58.83 32.58 16.32
C ILE A 118 59.80 33.20 15.29
N GLN A 119 59.53 34.40 14.78
CA GLN A 119 60.43 35.12 13.88
C GLN A 119 61.79 35.39 14.54
N ILE A 120 61.80 35.82 15.80
CA ILE A 120 63.04 36.03 16.57
C ILE A 120 63.81 34.71 16.74
N TYR A 121 63.15 33.62 17.13
CA TYR A 121 63.82 32.32 17.28
C TYR A 121 64.44 31.80 15.97
N LYS A 122 63.77 32.03 14.82
CA LYS A 122 64.34 31.66 13.51
C LYS A 122 65.55 32.51 13.09
N GLN A 123 65.68 33.74 13.56
CA GLN A 123 66.85 34.58 13.29
C GLN A 123 68.05 34.23 14.19
N THR A 124 67.82 33.59 15.33
CA THR A 124 68.87 33.16 16.27
C THR A 124 69.44 31.76 16.01
N GLU A 125 68.85 30.99 15.09
CA GLU A 125 69.31 29.65 14.68
C GLU A 125 70.14 29.64 13.37
N ASN A 126 70.45 30.82 12.81
CA ASN A 126 71.46 31.03 11.74
C ASN A 126 72.70 31.72 12.31
#